data_AF-A0A2T4N8S2-F1
#
_entry.id   AF-A0A2T4N8S2-F1
#
_cell.length_a   1.000
_cell.length_b   1.000
_cell.length_c   1.000
_cell.angle_alpha   90.00
_cell.angle_beta   90.00
_cell.angle_gamma   90.00
#
_symmetry.space_group_name_H-M   'P 1'
#
loop_
_entity.id
_entity.type
_entity.pdbx_description
1 polymer ?
#
loop_
_entity_poly.entity_id
_entity_poly.type
_entity_poly.pdbx_seq_one_letter_code
_entity_poly.pdbx_strand_id
1 'polypeptide(L)' 'MDLALAGMQFPAGTVLDGEGVVYVAGRVDCSAAQSRANSTPSRARLLAEAHSAHYAVFSIPSHPEHGDVRDGRAYWW' A
#
# COMPACT_ATOMS: atom_id res chain seq x y z
N MET A 1 2.04 -6.09 10.92
CA MET A 1 2.19 -7.19 9.93
C MET A 1 2.79 -6.58 8.67
N ASP A 2 3.78 -7.22 8.07
CA ASP A 2 4.49 -6.71 6.89
C ASP A 2 3.66 -6.91 5.62
N LEU A 3 3.46 -5.84 4.83
CA LEU A 3 2.75 -5.91 3.54
C LEU A 3 3.45 -6.87 2.56
N ALA A 4 4.77 -7.01 2.65
CA ALA A 4 5.50 -7.96 1.83
C ALA A 4 5.04 -9.40 2.11
N LEU A 5 4.80 -9.76 3.38
CA LEU A 5 4.32 -11.10 3.76
C LEU A 5 2.89 -11.36 3.27
N ALA A 6 2.00 -10.37 3.35
CA ALA A 6 0.67 -10.49 2.78
C ALA A 6 0.73 -10.63 1.25
N GLY A 7 1.65 -9.92 0.60
CA GLY A 7 1.93 -9.99 -0.84
C GLY A 7 2.30 -11.38 -1.33
N MET A 8 2.96 -12.20 -0.50
CA MET A 8 3.36 -13.57 -0.85
C MET A 8 2.17 -14.53 -1.06
N GLN A 9 0.95 -14.13 -0.71
CA GLN A 9 -0.26 -14.91 -0.98
C GLN A 9 -0.75 -14.77 -2.44
N PHE A 10 -0.24 -13.79 -3.18
CA PHE A 10 -0.61 -13.57 -4.57
C PHE A 10 0.34 -14.30 -5.53
N PRO A 11 -0.13 -14.68 -6.73
CA PRO A 11 0.72 -15.20 -7.79
C PRO A 11 1.90 -14.27 -8.09
N ALA A 12 3.09 -14.84 -8.27
CA ALA A 12 4.27 -14.07 -8.64
C ALA A 12 4.03 -13.30 -9.96
N GLY A 13 4.38 -12.02 -9.98
CA GLY A 13 4.10 -11.11 -11.11
C GLY A 13 2.78 -10.33 -10.99
N THR A 14 2.01 -10.56 -9.91
CA THR A 14 0.88 -9.69 -9.56
C THR A 14 1.39 -8.32 -9.13
N VAL A 15 0.85 -7.26 -9.72
CA VAL A 15 1.05 -5.88 -9.26
C VAL A 15 -0.27 -5.40 -8.70
N LEU A 16 -0.23 -4.87 -7.48
CA LEU A 16 -1.38 -4.23 -6.82
C LEU A 16 -1.13 -2.73 -6.74
N ASP A 17 -2.17 -1.95 -7.01
CA ASP A 17 -2.19 -0.52 -6.77
C ASP A 17 -3.20 -0.21 -5.67
N GLY A 18 -2.78 0.62 -4.72
CA GLY A 18 -3.45 0.78 -3.44
C GLY A 18 -2.82 1.86 -2.57
N GLU A 19 -3.52 2.20 -1.49
CA GLU A 19 -3.12 3.27 -0.56
C GLU A 19 -2.84 2.72 0.85
N GLY A 20 -1.81 3.26 1.50
CA GLY A 20 -1.48 2.99 2.90
C GLY A 20 -2.27 3.90 3.84
N VAL A 21 -3.31 3.36 4.48
CA VAL A 21 -4.20 4.11 5.37
C VAL A 21 -3.74 4.00 6.82
N VAL A 22 -3.29 5.10 7.41
CA VAL A 22 -2.91 5.18 8.84
C VAL A 22 -4.08 5.74 9.65
N TYR A 23 -4.35 5.14 10.81
CA TYR A 23 -5.31 5.66 11.78
C TYR A 23 -4.58 6.21 13.01
N VAL A 24 -4.91 7.45 13.38
CA VAL A 24 -4.45 8.11 14.61
C VAL A 24 -5.68 8.52 15.41
N ALA A 25 -5.75 8.10 16.68
CA ALA A 25 -6.91 8.35 17.56
C ALA A 25 -8.27 7.99 16.92
N GLY A 26 -8.31 6.87 16.17
CA GLY A 26 -9.53 6.37 15.52
C GLY A 26 -9.94 7.11 14.25
N ARG A 27 -9.09 8.00 13.70
CA ARG A 27 -9.35 8.74 12.47
C ARG A 27 -8.26 8.49 11.44
N VAL A 28 -8.64 8.50 10.16
CA VAL A 28 -7.68 8.47 9.05
C VAL A 28 -6.81 9.72 9.12
N ASP A 29 -5.50 9.53 9.02
CA ASP A 29 -4.50 10.60 9.07
C ASP A 29 -3.51 10.48 7.91
N CYS A 30 -3.73 11.30 6.88
CA CYS A 30 -2.86 11.35 5.70
C CYS A 30 -1.48 11.93 6.02
N SER A 31 -1.37 12.81 7.02
CA SER A 31 -0.09 13.39 7.43
C SER A 31 0.80 12.35 8.10
N ALA A 32 0.22 11.41 8.86
CA ALA A 32 0.93 10.26 9.40
C ALA A 32 1.43 9.33 8.28
N ALA A 33 0.62 9.08 7.25
CA ALA A 33 1.02 8.32 6.07
C ALA A 33 2.20 9.00 5.33
N GLN A 34 2.08 10.30 5.04
CA GLN A 34 3.14 11.08 4.40
C GLN A 34 4.40 11.15 5.26
N SER A 35 4.29 11.30 6.57
CA SER A 35 5.43 11.32 7.49
C SER A 35 6.21 10.02 7.43
N ARG A 36 5.51 8.87 7.32
CA ARG A 36 6.14 7.57 7.12
C ARG A 36 6.80 7.45 5.74
N ALA A 37 6.10 7.84 4.68
CA ALA A 37 6.61 7.76 3.31
C ALA A 37 7.89 8.60 3.11
N ASN A 38 7.98 9.75 3.78
CA ASN A 38 9.12 10.67 3.69
C ASN A 38 10.23 10.39 4.73
N SER A 39 10.16 9.28 5.47
CA SER A 39 11.12 8.93 6.52
C SER A 39 12.21 7.97 6.03
N THR A 40 13.36 7.98 6.72
CA THR A 40 14.36 6.90 6.57
C THR A 40 13.75 5.54 6.94
N PRO A 41 14.28 4.41 6.43
CA PRO A 41 13.74 3.08 6.75
C PRO A 41 13.61 2.79 8.24
N SER A 42 14.60 3.21 9.05
CA SER A 42 14.59 3.04 10.50
C SER A 42 13.46 3.84 11.17
N ARG A 43 13.26 5.11 10.77
CA ARG A 43 12.18 5.94 11.30
C ARG A 43 10.81 5.48 10.80
N ALA A 44 10.70 5.07 9.54
CA ALA A 44 9.46 4.54 8.99
C ALA A 44 9.00 3.29 9.76
N ARG A 45 9.94 2.42 10.15
CA ARG A 45 9.65 1.26 11.01
C ARG A 45 9.10 1.67 12.37
N LEU A 46 9.71 2.64 13.05
CA LEU A 46 9.21 3.15 14.34
C LEU A 46 7.80 3.75 14.20
N LEU A 47 7.54 4.49 13.12
CA LEU A 47 6.21 5.05 12.84
C LEU A 47 5.16 3.96 12.54
N ALA A 48 5.57 2.83 11.93
CA ALA A 48 4.69 1.69 11.67
C ALA A 48 4.37 0.89 12.95
N GLU A 49 5.31 0.82 13.89
CA GLU A 49 5.10 0.22 15.22
C GLU A 49 4.17 1.09 16.09
N ALA A 50 4.32 2.42 16.03
CA ALA A 50 3.48 3.35 16.78
C ALA A 50 2.05 3.44 16.25
N HIS A 51 1.88 3.42 14.93
CA HIS A 51 0.57 3.53 14.28
C HIS A 51 0.47 2.49 13.16
N SER A 52 -0.27 1.41 13.38
CA SER A 52 -0.48 0.42 12.31
C SER A 52 -1.20 1.06 11.11
N ALA A 53 -0.87 0.60 9.91
CA ALA A 53 -1.57 0.98 8.69
C ALA A 53 -2.34 -0.20 8.11
N HIS A 54 -3.39 0.12 7.38
CA HIS A 54 -4.08 -0.77 6.46
C HIS A 54 -3.59 -0.50 5.04
N TYR A 55 -3.70 -1.49 4.16
CA TYR A 55 -3.44 -1.30 2.73
C TYR A 55 -4.73 -1.57 1.96
N ALA A 56 -5.30 -0.50 1.39
CA ALA A 56 -6.54 -0.56 0.63
C ALA A 56 -6.21 -0.63 -0.86
N VAL A 57 -6.42 -1.80 -1.46
CA VAL A 57 -6.16 -2.05 -2.89
C VAL A 57 -7.39 -1.61 -3.70
N PHE A 58 -7.16 -0.90 -4.79
CA PHE A 58 -8.24 -0.44 -5.68
C PHE A 58 -8.02 -0.86 -7.15
N SER A 59 -6.82 -1.31 -7.54
CA SER A 59 -6.63 -1.93 -8.85
C SER A 59 -5.53 -2.98 -8.85
N ILE A 60 -5.54 -3.81 -9.89
CA ILE A 60 -4.48 -4.75 -10.23
C ILE A 60 -4.00 -4.30 -11.60
N PRO A 61 -2.82 -3.66 -11.74
CA PRO A 61 -2.32 -3.26 -13.06
C PRO A 61 -1.70 -4.41 -13.87
N SER A 62 -1.26 -5.49 -13.22
CA SER A 62 -0.66 -6.65 -13.87
C SER A 62 -1.03 -7.92 -13.13
N HIS A 63 -1.42 -8.97 -13.87
CA HIS A 63 -1.68 -10.30 -13.35
C HIS A 63 -0.99 -11.34 -14.24
N PRO A 64 -0.32 -12.37 -13.68
CA PRO A 64 0.50 -13.29 -14.48
C PRO A 64 -0.27 -14.06 -15.56
N GLU A 65 -1.58 -14.30 -15.36
CA GLU A 65 -2.41 -14.99 -16.35
C GLU A 65 -3.09 -14.05 -17.36
N HIS A 66 -3.21 -12.76 -17.03
CA HIS A 66 -3.96 -11.79 -17.85
C HIS A 66 -3.07 -10.72 -18.47
N GLY A 67 -1.79 -10.68 -18.11
CA GLY A 67 -0.85 -9.67 -18.56
C GLY A 67 -1.18 -8.29 -17.99
N ASP A 68 -1.07 -7.28 -18.83
CA ASP A 68 -1.48 -5.91 -18.53
C ASP A 68 -3.01 -5.82 -18.47
N VAL A 69 -3.54 -5.48 -17.29
CA VAL A 69 -4.98 -5.42 -17.00
C VAL A 69 -5.44 -3.96 -16.79
N ARG A 70 -4.63 -2.99 -17.21
CA ARG A 70 -5.05 -1.59 -17.26
C ARG A 70 -5.99 -1.40 -18.44
N ASP A 71 -7.27 -1.14 -18.17
CA ASP A 71 -8.33 -0.91 -19.17
C ASP A 71 -8.17 0.38 -20.02
N GLY A 72 -6.97 0.94 -20.16
CA GLY A 72 -6.71 2.19 -20.87
C GLY A 72 -7.32 3.44 -20.23
N ARG A 73 -8.03 3.31 -19.09
CA ARG A 73 -8.50 4.44 -18.30
C ARG A 73 -7.31 5.00 -17.51
N ALA A 74 -6.99 6.26 -17.75
CA ALA A 74 -6.07 6.98 -16.87
C ALA A 74 -6.69 7.02 -15.46
N TYR A 75 -5.99 6.42 -14.50
CA TYR A 75 -6.31 6.57 -13.09
C TYR A 75 -5.88 7.98 -12.69
N TRP A 76 -6.84 8.91 -12.67
CA TRP A 76 -6.64 10.25 -12.16
C TRP A 76 -6.81 10.21 -10.64
N TRP A 77 -5.72 10.50 -9.92
CA TRP A 77 -5.70 10.83 -8.50
C TRP A 77 -5.49 12.33 -8.33
#